data_AF-A0A939XAQ7-F1
#
_entry.id   AF-A0A939XAQ7-F1
#
_cell.length_a   1.000
_cell.length_b   1.000
_cell.length_c   1.000
_cell.angle_alpha   90.00
_cell.angle_beta   90.00
_cell.angle_gamma   90.00
#
_symmetry.space_group_name_H-M   'P 1'
#
loop_
_entity.id
_entity.type
_entity.pdbx_description
1 polymer ?
#
loop_
_entity_poly.entity_id
_entity_poly.type
_entity_poly.pdbx_seq_one_letter_code
_entity_poly.pdbx_strand_id
1 'polypeptide(L)'
;MAFEVPFCNTFPLYDPKYRNLFVSINGSLLVESDNPNQNVPGSYQTVSIASNLAKIATADTVMKFGSIGYKDITARYGELVNNIVSSLKKRGFSVVGASIDPVTPDDASMARIKKQDEVEKMMSAPAQPIPQPVAQPSFAAAPVAAPAQAPVAAPQAPVAAPVPTPASVAAPVSAPAPAAPSQPQLMKFCIRCGTLASGTKFCTNCGSSLIRKN
;
A
#
# COMPACT_ATOMS: atom_id res chain seq x y z
N MET A 1 22.58 -13.48 -24.59
CA MET A 1 21.57 -14.51 -24.25
C MET A 1 20.49 -13.80 -23.47
N ALA A 2 19.39 -13.52 -24.14
CA ALA A 2 18.23 -12.89 -23.54
C ALA A 2 17.46 -13.89 -22.67
N PHE A 3 16.93 -13.41 -21.56
CA PHE A 3 16.06 -14.17 -20.68
C PHE A 3 14.88 -13.32 -20.24
N GLU A 4 13.75 -13.97 -19.99
CA GLU A 4 12.54 -13.29 -19.55
C GLU A 4 12.56 -13.06 -18.04
N VAL A 5 12.17 -11.84 -17.67
CA VAL A 5 12.08 -11.38 -16.29
C VAL A 5 10.65 -10.91 -16.06
N PRO A 6 9.79 -11.76 -15.46
CA PRO A 6 8.47 -11.32 -15.05
C PRO A 6 8.59 -10.36 -13.87
N PHE A 7 7.74 -9.33 -13.87
CA PHE A 7 7.58 -8.45 -12.73
C PHE A 7 6.10 -8.12 -12.51
N CYS A 8 5.74 -8.03 -11.25
CA CYS A 8 4.44 -7.57 -10.78
C CYS A 8 4.72 -6.56 -9.67
N ASN A 9 4.09 -5.40 -9.75
CA ASN A 9 4.14 -4.42 -8.69
C ASN A 9 2.77 -3.80 -8.45
N THR A 10 2.40 -3.68 -7.18
CA THR A 10 1.16 -3.03 -6.76
C THR A 10 1.54 -1.80 -5.96
N PHE A 11 0.98 -0.65 -6.31
CA PHE A 11 1.28 0.60 -5.64
C PHE A 11 0.01 1.44 -5.44
N PRO A 12 -0.02 2.27 -4.39
CA PRO A 12 -1.10 3.22 -4.19
C PRO A 12 -1.01 4.33 -5.24
N LEU A 13 -2.13 4.64 -5.89
CA LEU A 13 -2.30 5.71 -6.86
C LEU A 13 -3.37 6.68 -6.34
N TYR A 14 -3.06 7.97 -6.39
CA TYR A 14 -4.04 9.01 -6.10
C TYR A 14 -4.79 9.38 -7.38
N ASP A 15 -5.91 8.71 -7.63
CA ASP A 15 -6.80 9.03 -8.74
C ASP A 15 -7.71 10.23 -8.36
N PRO A 16 -7.79 11.28 -9.20
CA PRO A 16 -8.59 12.46 -8.91
C PRO A 16 -10.10 12.16 -8.81
N LYS A 17 -10.60 11.15 -9.54
CA LYS A 17 -12.00 10.73 -9.52
C LYS A 17 -12.26 9.79 -8.35
N TYR A 18 -11.43 8.76 -8.19
CA TYR A 18 -11.76 7.64 -7.29
C TYR A 18 -11.08 7.69 -5.91
N ARG A 19 -10.05 8.52 -5.75
CA ARG A 19 -9.21 8.71 -4.55
C ARG A 19 -8.56 7.42 -4.02
N ASN A 20 -7.24 7.40 -3.82
CA ASN A 20 -6.52 6.26 -3.21
C ASN A 20 -6.93 4.89 -3.76
N LEU A 21 -6.53 4.58 -4.98
CA LEU A 21 -6.66 3.24 -5.57
C LEU A 21 -5.36 2.47 -5.35
N PHE A 22 -5.43 1.14 -5.26
CA PHE A 22 -4.26 0.30 -5.49
C PHE A 22 -4.36 -0.25 -6.90
N VAL A 23 -3.28 -0.07 -7.65
CA VAL A 23 -3.22 -0.56 -9.03
C VAL A 23 -2.03 -1.47 -9.17
N SER A 24 -2.23 -2.55 -9.92
CA SER A 24 -1.21 -3.55 -10.21
C SER A 24 -0.74 -3.39 -11.65
N ILE A 25 0.56 -3.29 -11.82
CA ILE A 25 1.23 -3.35 -13.12
C ILE A 25 1.95 -4.68 -13.20
N ASN A 26 1.56 -5.48 -14.19
CA ASN A 26 2.20 -6.74 -14.53
C ASN A 26 2.92 -6.59 -15.87
N GLY A 27 4.02 -7.31 -16.03
CA GLY A 27 4.73 -7.33 -17.29
C GLY A 27 5.87 -8.33 -17.29
N SER A 28 6.48 -8.48 -18.45
CA SER A 28 7.68 -9.25 -18.67
C SER A 28 8.70 -8.40 -19.43
N LEU A 29 9.96 -8.52 -19.01
CA LEU A 29 11.08 -7.87 -19.67
C LEU A 29 11.96 -8.95 -20.28
N LEU A 30 12.32 -8.79 -21.54
CA LEU A 30 13.34 -9.60 -22.19
C LEU A 30 14.67 -8.87 -22.02
N VAL A 31 15.54 -9.41 -21.16
CA VAL A 31 16.75 -8.74 -20.71
C VAL A 31 17.98 -9.56 -21.09
N GLU A 32 19.03 -8.87 -21.51
CA GLU A 32 20.38 -9.38 -21.71
C GLU A 32 21.33 -8.82 -20.66
N SER A 33 22.26 -9.65 -20.21
CA SER A 33 23.31 -9.25 -19.30
C SER A 33 24.51 -8.75 -20.10
N ASP A 34 24.96 -7.52 -19.83
CA ASP A 34 26.16 -6.96 -20.45
C ASP A 34 27.44 -7.58 -19.84
N ASN A 35 27.34 -8.15 -18.65
CA ASN A 35 28.46 -8.78 -17.95
C ASN A 35 28.07 -10.18 -17.41
N PRO A 36 28.25 -11.24 -18.22
CA PRO A 36 27.83 -12.58 -17.86
C PRO A 36 28.60 -13.16 -16.66
N ASN A 37 29.75 -12.58 -16.28
CA ASN A 37 30.54 -13.05 -15.14
C ASN A 37 29.95 -12.62 -13.79
N GLN A 38 29.24 -11.49 -13.74
CA GLN A 38 28.57 -11.03 -12.51
C GLN A 38 27.07 -11.36 -12.52
N ASN A 39 26.45 -11.28 -13.70
CA ASN A 39 25.01 -11.43 -13.87
C ASN A 39 24.78 -12.61 -14.83
N VAL A 40 24.86 -13.84 -14.30
CA VAL A 40 24.69 -15.06 -15.09
C VAL A 40 23.27 -15.08 -15.68
N PRO A 41 23.12 -15.05 -17.02
CA PRO A 41 21.81 -15.03 -17.68
C PRO A 41 20.91 -16.17 -17.22
N GLY A 42 19.65 -15.86 -16.89
CA GLY A 42 18.67 -16.85 -16.44
C GLY A 42 18.89 -17.40 -15.02
N SER A 43 19.95 -17.02 -14.31
CA SER A 43 20.10 -17.41 -12.91
C SER A 43 19.04 -16.73 -12.04
N TYR A 44 18.57 -17.44 -11.00
CA TYR A 44 17.56 -16.93 -10.08
C TYR A 44 17.94 -15.56 -9.47
N GLN A 45 19.20 -15.38 -9.08
CA GLN A 45 19.68 -14.12 -8.52
C GLN A 45 19.59 -12.98 -9.54
N THR A 46 20.03 -13.22 -10.77
CA THR A 46 20.02 -12.20 -11.83
C THR A 46 18.60 -11.80 -12.21
N VAL A 47 17.69 -12.77 -12.35
CA VAL A 47 16.27 -12.53 -12.60
C VAL A 47 15.64 -11.74 -11.45
N SER A 48 15.94 -12.11 -10.19
CA SER A 48 15.43 -11.41 -9.00
C SER A 48 15.92 -9.95 -8.94
N ILE A 49 17.20 -9.70 -9.22
CA ILE A 49 17.78 -8.35 -9.27
C ILE A 49 17.11 -7.52 -10.36
N ALA A 50 17.00 -8.05 -11.58
CA ALA A 50 16.36 -7.35 -12.69
C ALA A 50 14.88 -7.06 -12.40
N SER A 51 14.14 -8.03 -11.84
CA SER A 51 12.73 -7.86 -11.46
C SER A 51 12.56 -6.78 -10.38
N ASN A 52 13.42 -6.77 -9.35
CA ASN A 52 13.37 -5.75 -8.29
C ASN A 52 13.70 -4.36 -8.83
N LEU A 53 14.70 -4.24 -9.72
CA LEU A 53 15.01 -2.97 -10.39
C LEU A 53 13.85 -2.46 -11.21
N ALA A 54 13.18 -3.34 -11.97
CA ALA A 54 11.98 -2.99 -12.72
C ALA A 54 10.87 -2.49 -11.79
N LYS A 55 10.59 -3.20 -10.68
CA LYS A 55 9.58 -2.77 -9.70
C LYS A 55 9.86 -1.38 -9.12
N ILE A 56 11.11 -1.13 -8.73
CA ILE A 56 11.52 0.18 -8.17
C ILE A 56 11.38 1.28 -9.23
N ALA A 57 11.84 1.04 -10.45
CA ALA A 57 11.74 2.02 -11.54
C ALA A 57 10.28 2.31 -11.91
N THR A 58 9.42 1.28 -11.93
CA THR A 58 7.97 1.43 -12.12
C THR A 58 7.36 2.30 -11.02
N ALA A 59 7.65 2.01 -9.75
CA ALA A 59 7.11 2.77 -8.63
C ALA A 59 7.56 4.24 -8.66
N ASP A 60 8.84 4.49 -8.90
CA ASP A 60 9.41 5.85 -9.01
C ASP A 60 8.76 6.63 -10.16
N THR A 61 8.55 5.98 -11.30
CA THR A 61 7.89 6.61 -12.46
C THR A 61 6.44 6.96 -12.16
N VAL A 62 5.70 6.06 -11.53
CA VAL A 62 4.29 6.34 -11.22
C VAL A 62 4.15 7.42 -10.16
N MET A 63 5.04 7.46 -9.15
CA MET A 63 5.06 8.57 -8.18
C MET A 63 5.34 9.92 -8.85
N LYS A 64 6.16 9.95 -9.91
CA LYS A 64 6.43 11.18 -10.69
C LYS A 64 5.25 11.65 -11.54
N PHE A 65 4.34 10.78 -11.91
CA PHE A 65 3.14 11.18 -12.66
C PHE A 65 2.16 12.02 -11.81
N GLY A 66 2.26 11.95 -10.48
CA GLY A 66 1.41 12.72 -9.57
C GLY A 66 -0.04 12.26 -9.61
N SER A 67 -0.97 13.22 -9.62
CA SER A 67 -2.42 12.97 -9.64
C SER A 67 -2.89 12.65 -11.06
N ILE A 68 -2.64 11.43 -11.51
CA ILE A 68 -3.07 10.92 -12.82
C ILE A 68 -4.22 9.90 -12.63
N GLY A 69 -5.18 9.90 -13.57
CA GLY A 69 -6.21 8.87 -13.60
C GLY A 69 -5.61 7.50 -13.90
N TYR A 70 -6.10 6.43 -13.27
CA TYR A 70 -5.51 5.10 -13.46
C TYR A 70 -5.55 4.62 -14.92
N LYS A 71 -6.55 5.08 -15.69
CA LYS A 71 -6.68 4.79 -17.13
C LYS A 71 -5.61 5.48 -17.97
N ASP A 72 -5.18 6.66 -17.55
CA ASP A 72 -4.19 7.48 -18.26
C ASP A 72 -2.76 6.96 -18.07
N ILE A 73 -2.52 6.09 -17.07
CA ILE A 73 -1.22 5.42 -16.90
C ILE A 73 -0.83 4.65 -18.16
N THR A 74 -1.79 4.00 -18.81
CA THR A 74 -1.59 3.25 -20.06
C THR A 74 -1.03 4.13 -21.18
N ALA A 75 -1.45 5.39 -21.25
CA ALA A 75 -0.94 6.35 -22.23
C ALA A 75 0.52 6.74 -21.97
N ARG A 76 1.02 6.51 -20.75
CA ARG A 76 2.40 6.82 -20.33
C ARG A 76 3.29 5.58 -20.20
N TYR A 77 2.86 4.43 -20.71
CA TYR A 77 3.67 3.21 -20.68
C TYR A 77 5.03 3.38 -21.36
N GLY A 78 5.13 4.17 -22.42
CA GLY A 78 6.42 4.46 -23.05
C GLY A 78 7.42 5.10 -22.07
N GLU A 79 6.98 6.04 -21.24
CA GLU A 79 7.83 6.70 -20.24
C GLU A 79 8.23 5.73 -19.11
N LEU A 80 7.29 4.85 -18.73
CA LEU A 80 7.51 3.82 -17.73
C LEU A 80 8.55 2.79 -18.21
N VAL A 81 8.43 2.29 -19.44
CA VAL A 81 9.42 1.41 -20.07
C VAL A 81 10.78 2.11 -20.17
N ASN A 82 10.82 3.36 -20.64
CA ASN A 82 12.09 4.09 -20.77
C ASN A 82 12.83 4.25 -19.43
N ASN A 83 12.11 4.49 -18.33
CA ASN A 83 12.71 4.56 -16.99
C ASN A 83 13.20 3.20 -16.50
N ILE A 84 12.45 2.12 -16.75
CA ILE A 84 12.88 0.75 -16.44
C ILE A 84 14.17 0.41 -17.21
N VAL A 85 14.18 0.63 -18.52
CA VAL A 85 15.34 0.38 -19.40
C VAL A 85 16.55 1.17 -18.92
N SER A 86 16.37 2.46 -18.60
CA SER A 86 17.45 3.31 -18.09
C SER A 86 17.99 2.82 -16.74
N SER A 87 17.13 2.32 -15.86
CA SER A 87 17.52 1.81 -14.54
C SER A 87 18.26 0.47 -14.63
N LEU A 88 17.83 -0.40 -15.54
CA LEU A 88 18.49 -1.68 -15.85
C LEU A 88 19.86 -1.46 -16.49
N LYS A 89 19.96 -0.54 -17.46
CA LYS A 89 21.22 -0.22 -18.14
C LYS A 89 22.30 0.27 -17.18
N LYS A 90 21.94 1.10 -16.18
CA LYS A 90 22.86 1.55 -15.12
C LYS A 90 23.44 0.41 -14.27
N ARG A 91 22.84 -0.78 -14.32
CA ARG A 91 23.25 -1.97 -13.57
C ARG A 91 23.84 -3.07 -14.47
N GLY A 92 24.11 -2.76 -15.75
CA GLY A 92 24.70 -3.71 -16.70
C GLY A 92 23.70 -4.68 -17.32
N PHE A 93 22.44 -4.25 -17.47
CA PHE A 93 21.39 -5.00 -18.15
C PHE A 93 20.91 -4.23 -19.38
N SER A 94 20.92 -4.89 -20.54
CA SER A 94 20.34 -4.39 -21.78
C SER A 94 18.95 -4.97 -21.99
N VAL A 95 17.93 -4.13 -22.14
CA VAL A 95 16.55 -4.61 -22.39
C VAL A 95 16.34 -4.73 -23.90
N VAL A 96 16.01 -5.94 -24.35
CA VAL A 96 15.74 -6.26 -25.77
C VAL A 96 14.26 -6.09 -26.09
N GLY A 97 13.39 -6.37 -25.12
CA GLY A 97 11.95 -6.23 -25.27
C GLY A 97 11.26 -6.00 -23.93
N ALA A 98 10.09 -5.37 -23.96
CA ALA A 98 9.25 -5.17 -22.80
C ALA A 98 7.80 -5.38 -23.21
N SER A 99 7.08 -6.19 -22.44
CA SER A 99 5.63 -6.34 -22.51
C SER A 99 5.05 -5.92 -21.17
N ILE A 100 4.09 -5.00 -21.20
CA ILE A 100 3.40 -4.54 -19.99
C ILE A 100 1.91 -4.77 -20.21
N ASP A 101 1.31 -5.50 -19.29
CA ASP A 101 -0.13 -5.75 -19.28
C ASP A 101 -0.89 -4.47 -18.91
N PRO A 102 -2.16 -4.33 -19.34
CA PRO A 102 -2.99 -3.20 -18.93
C PRO A 102 -3.09 -3.11 -17.39
N VAL A 103 -3.07 -1.89 -16.88
CA VAL A 103 -3.15 -1.62 -15.43
C VAL A 103 -4.49 -2.14 -14.90
N THR A 104 -4.44 -3.01 -13.90
CA THR A 104 -5.64 -3.51 -13.22
C THR A 104 -5.74 -2.95 -11.81
N PRO A 105 -6.87 -2.32 -11.44
CA PRO A 105 -7.15 -2.01 -10.04
C PRO A 105 -7.34 -3.30 -9.24
N ASP A 106 -7.00 -3.30 -7.96
CA ASP A 106 -7.33 -4.41 -7.07
C ASP A 106 -8.85 -4.53 -6.84
N ASP A 107 -9.30 -5.68 -6.32
CA ASP A 107 -10.73 -5.94 -6.09
C ASP A 107 -11.41 -4.88 -5.20
N ALA A 108 -10.72 -4.36 -4.18
CA ALA A 108 -11.29 -3.33 -3.31
C ALA A 108 -11.39 -1.98 -4.04
N SER A 109 -10.41 -1.63 -4.86
CA SER A 109 -10.47 -0.45 -5.73
C SER A 109 -11.57 -0.56 -6.79
N MET A 110 -11.75 -1.73 -7.42
CA MET A 110 -12.83 -1.96 -8.38
C MET A 110 -14.22 -1.79 -7.74
N ALA A 111 -14.42 -2.30 -6.52
CA ALA A 111 -15.67 -2.11 -5.79
C ALA A 111 -15.97 -0.62 -5.51
N ARG A 112 -14.93 0.17 -5.19
CA ARG A 112 -15.06 1.62 -4.96
C ARG A 112 -15.35 2.37 -6.26
N ILE A 113 -14.65 2.05 -7.34
CA ILE A 113 -14.89 2.59 -8.68
C ILE A 113 -16.36 2.37 -9.07
N LYS A 114 -16.84 1.12 -8.95
CA LYS A 114 -18.24 0.77 -9.26
C LYS A 114 -19.23 1.57 -8.43
N LYS A 115 -19.00 1.69 -7.12
CA LYS A 115 -19.89 2.44 -6.22
C LYS A 115 -19.94 3.92 -6.57
N GLN A 116 -18.81 4.53 -6.92
CA GLN A 116 -18.78 5.94 -7.33
C GLN A 116 -19.44 6.19 -8.69
N ASP A 117 -19.18 5.34 -9.69
CA ASP A 117 -19.86 5.46 -10.99
C ASP A 117 -21.38 5.26 -10.86
N GLU A 118 -21.85 4.41 -9.94
CA GLU A 118 -23.27 4.24 -9.66
C GLU A 118 -23.88 5.50 -9.00
N VAL A 119 -23.20 6.09 -8.02
CA VAL A 119 -23.63 7.36 -7.39
C VAL A 119 -23.64 8.51 -8.40
N GLU A 120 -22.62 8.62 -9.24
CA GLU A 120 -22.54 9.63 -10.31
C GLU A 120 -23.67 9.45 -11.33
N LYS A 121 -24.00 8.21 -11.67
CA LYS A 121 -25.13 7.88 -12.54
C LYS A 121 -26.48 8.27 -11.90
N MET A 122 -26.64 8.11 -10.59
CA MET A 122 -27.84 8.54 -9.87
C MET A 122 -27.94 10.07 -9.75
N MET A 123 -26.81 10.76 -9.61
CA MET A 123 -26.75 12.23 -9.53
C MET A 123 -26.86 12.92 -10.89
N SER A 124 -26.45 12.24 -11.97
CA SER A 124 -26.57 12.72 -13.36
C SER A 124 -27.89 12.32 -14.01
N ALA A 125 -28.79 11.67 -13.27
CA ALA A 125 -30.17 11.48 -13.74
C ALA A 125 -30.79 12.88 -13.95
N PRO A 126 -31.41 13.13 -15.12
CA PRO A 126 -31.97 14.45 -15.41
C PRO A 126 -32.94 14.82 -14.29
N ALA A 127 -32.74 16.01 -13.71
CA ALA A 127 -33.72 16.61 -12.82
C ALA A 127 -35.07 16.54 -13.54
N GLN A 128 -35.98 15.71 -13.00
CA GLN A 128 -37.36 15.73 -13.43
C GLN A 128 -37.81 17.19 -13.39
N PRO A 129 -38.44 17.72 -14.46
CA PRO A 129 -38.85 19.11 -14.49
C PRO A 129 -39.66 19.39 -13.24
N ILE A 130 -39.11 20.23 -12.37
CA ILE A 130 -39.75 20.64 -11.12
C ILE A 130 -41.09 21.25 -11.53
N PRO A 131 -42.25 20.70 -11.08
CA PRO A 131 -43.53 21.34 -11.32
C PRO A 131 -43.44 22.77 -10.78
N GLN A 132 -43.64 23.77 -11.64
CA GLN A 132 -43.65 25.17 -11.24
C GLN A 132 -44.63 25.34 -10.07
N PRO A 133 -44.23 25.99 -8.97
CA PRO A 133 -45.13 26.25 -7.87
C PRO A 133 -46.21 27.22 -8.35
N VAL A 134 -47.44 26.73 -8.46
CA VAL A 134 -48.63 27.57 -8.62
C VAL A 134 -48.68 28.54 -7.44
N ALA A 135 -48.84 29.83 -7.74
CA ALA A 135 -48.77 30.94 -6.81
C ALA A 135 -49.41 30.66 -5.42
N GLN A 136 -48.59 30.70 -4.36
CA GLN A 136 -49.10 30.72 -2.99
C GLN A 136 -49.62 32.13 -2.65
N PRO A 137 -50.82 32.26 -2.07
CA PRO A 137 -51.29 33.53 -1.53
C PRO A 137 -50.53 33.88 -0.25
N SER A 138 -50.13 35.15 -0.16
CA SER A 138 -49.39 35.76 0.94
C SER A 138 -50.23 35.77 2.22
N PHE A 139 -49.79 35.05 3.26
CA PHE A 139 -50.29 35.22 4.62
C PHE A 139 -49.30 36.06 5.43
N ALA A 140 -49.88 37.06 6.13
CA ALA A 140 -49.18 38.07 6.90
C ALA A 140 -48.33 37.50 8.04
N ALA A 141 -47.18 38.14 8.25
CA ALA A 141 -46.22 37.81 9.29
C ALA A 141 -46.76 38.11 10.70
N ALA A 142 -46.71 37.11 11.59
CA ALA A 142 -46.79 37.29 13.04
C ALA A 142 -45.36 37.23 13.63
N PRO A 143 -45.01 38.06 14.63
CA PRO A 143 -43.69 38.05 15.23
C PRO A 143 -43.56 36.89 16.22
N VAL A 144 -42.59 35.99 15.99
CA VAL A 144 -42.27 34.89 16.91
C VAL A 144 -41.14 35.35 17.84
N ALA A 145 -41.40 35.18 19.14
CA ALA A 145 -40.52 35.53 20.24
C ALA A 145 -39.21 34.72 20.27
N ALA A 146 -38.17 35.35 20.80
CA ALA A 146 -36.80 34.85 20.92
C ALA A 146 -36.68 33.64 21.86
N PRO A 147 -35.88 32.61 21.52
CA PRO A 147 -35.45 31.61 22.48
C PRO A 147 -34.19 32.05 23.24
N ALA A 148 -34.23 31.87 24.56
CA ALA A 148 -33.15 32.12 25.50
C ALA A 148 -31.97 31.17 25.31
N GLN A 149 -30.76 31.70 25.54
CA GLN A 149 -29.49 30.97 25.49
C GLN A 149 -29.34 30.01 26.69
N ALA A 150 -28.88 28.79 26.43
CA ALA A 150 -28.43 27.85 27.45
C ALA A 150 -26.89 27.93 27.62
N PRO A 151 -26.36 27.70 28.83
CA PRO A 151 -24.94 27.91 29.13
C PRO A 151 -24.02 26.79 28.65
N VAL A 152 -22.81 27.22 28.29
CA VAL A 152 -21.62 26.45 27.90
C VAL A 152 -21.16 25.47 28.98
N ALA A 153 -20.97 24.21 28.61
CA ALA A 153 -20.34 23.18 29.44
C ALA A 153 -18.84 23.06 29.11
N ALA A 154 -18.03 23.03 30.16
CA ALA A 154 -16.56 22.99 30.15
C ALA A 154 -15.98 21.65 29.65
N PRO A 155 -14.73 21.63 29.14
CA PRO A 155 -14.04 20.42 28.71
C PRO A 155 -13.51 19.60 29.89
N GLN A 156 -13.81 18.30 29.91
CA GLN A 156 -13.22 17.33 30.84
C GLN A 156 -11.90 16.76 30.28
N ALA A 157 -10.86 16.80 31.11
CA ALA A 157 -9.56 16.20 30.86
C ALA A 157 -9.62 14.66 31.01
N PRO A 158 -8.89 13.89 30.17
CA PRO A 158 -8.76 12.45 30.38
C PRO A 158 -7.77 12.13 31.51
N VAL A 159 -8.26 11.34 32.46
CA VAL A 159 -7.58 10.87 33.68
C VAL A 159 -6.61 9.75 33.35
N ALA A 160 -5.45 9.77 34.02
CA ALA A 160 -4.37 8.80 33.95
C ALA A 160 -4.82 7.35 34.26
N ALA A 161 -4.31 6.40 33.47
CA ALA A 161 -4.48 4.98 33.70
C ALA A 161 -3.44 4.44 34.72
N PRO A 162 -3.80 3.42 35.52
CA PRO A 162 -3.00 2.94 36.64
C PRO A 162 -1.87 1.99 36.22
N VAL A 163 -0.75 2.14 36.93
CA VAL A 163 0.44 1.27 36.90
C VAL A 163 0.14 -0.01 37.70
N PRO A 164 0.35 -1.22 37.16
CA PRO A 164 0.45 -2.42 37.97
C PRO A 164 1.90 -2.70 38.40
N THR A 165 2.08 -2.72 39.71
CA THR A 165 3.21 -3.26 40.47
C THR A 165 3.29 -4.78 40.32
N PRO A 166 4.46 -5.39 40.08
CA PRO A 166 4.66 -6.82 40.33
C PRO A 166 5.31 -7.04 41.70
N ALA A 167 4.67 -7.90 42.49
CA ALA A 167 5.17 -8.44 43.74
C ALA A 167 6.25 -9.52 43.53
N SER A 168 7.00 -9.74 44.59
CA SER A 168 8.31 -10.36 44.69
C SER A 168 8.29 -11.88 44.96
N VAL A 169 9.46 -12.50 44.69
CA VAL A 169 10.06 -13.77 45.18
C VAL A 169 9.34 -15.13 45.07
N ALA A 170 9.99 -16.09 44.40
CA ALA A 170 10.72 -17.18 45.08
C ALA A 170 11.60 -17.99 44.09
N ALA A 171 12.87 -18.19 44.49
CA ALA A 171 13.78 -19.20 43.90
C ALA A 171 13.51 -20.59 44.54
N PRO A 172 13.99 -21.69 43.93
CA PRO A 172 15.31 -22.18 44.35
C PRO A 172 16.21 -22.72 43.21
N VAL A 173 17.50 -22.77 43.54
CA VAL A 173 18.68 -23.09 42.72
C VAL A 173 19.08 -24.57 42.78
N SER A 174 19.75 -25.04 41.71
CA SER A 174 20.84 -26.07 41.59
C SER A 174 20.52 -27.17 40.55
N ALA A 175 21.05 -27.17 39.30
CA ALA A 175 22.41 -27.50 38.77
C ALA A 175 22.58 -29.00 38.35
N PRO A 176 23.47 -29.44 37.40
CA PRO A 176 24.18 -28.77 36.28
C PRO A 176 24.28 -29.59 34.92
N ALA A 177 24.95 -29.00 33.91
CA ALA A 177 25.71 -29.59 32.77
C ALA A 177 25.06 -29.79 31.37
N PRO A 178 25.83 -29.80 30.25
CA PRO A 178 27.00 -29.01 29.86
C PRO A 178 26.80 -28.22 28.53
N ALA A 179 27.77 -27.34 28.23
CA ALA A 179 27.85 -26.42 27.11
C ALA A 179 27.76 -27.04 25.70
N ALA A 180 27.00 -26.39 24.81
CA ALA A 180 27.10 -26.50 23.35
C ALA A 180 26.57 -25.18 22.72
N PRO A 181 27.01 -24.84 21.49
CA PRO A 181 27.54 -23.51 21.15
C PRO A 181 26.47 -22.44 20.98
N SER A 182 26.83 -21.23 21.43
CA SER A 182 26.16 -19.96 21.19
C SER A 182 26.04 -19.69 19.68
N GLN A 183 24.96 -20.16 19.06
CA GLN A 183 24.58 -19.68 17.74
C GLN A 183 24.13 -18.22 17.84
N PRO A 184 24.55 -17.36 16.90
CA PRO A 184 24.22 -15.95 16.91
C PRO A 184 22.70 -15.78 16.95
N GLN A 185 22.23 -15.00 17.92
CA GLN A 185 20.82 -14.66 18.15
C GLN A 185 20.26 -13.95 16.91
N LEU A 186 19.80 -14.75 15.96
CA LEU A 186 19.27 -14.32 14.69
C LEU A 186 17.91 -13.67 14.94
N MET A 187 17.90 -12.34 14.99
CA MET A 187 16.72 -11.54 15.29
C MET A 187 15.60 -11.87 14.30
N LYS A 188 14.47 -12.38 14.81
CA LYS A 188 13.26 -12.64 14.03
C LYS A 188 12.26 -11.53 14.29
N PHE A 189 11.48 -11.18 13.28
CA PHE A 189 10.46 -10.14 13.39
C PHE A 189 9.08 -10.69 13.07
N CYS A 190 8.06 -10.11 13.69
CA CYS A 190 6.68 -10.46 13.40
C CYS A 190 6.17 -9.73 12.15
N ILE A 191 5.62 -10.46 11.19
CA ILE A 191 5.02 -9.86 9.98
C ILE A 191 3.75 -9.05 10.29
N ARG A 192 3.03 -9.38 11.36
CA ARG A 192 1.76 -8.72 11.70
C ARG A 192 1.90 -7.47 12.54
N CYS A 193 2.86 -7.42 13.47
CA CYS A 193 3.01 -6.30 14.40
C CYS A 193 4.42 -5.70 14.47
N GLY A 194 5.40 -6.24 13.73
CA GLY A 194 6.76 -5.73 13.71
C GLY A 194 7.59 -6.00 14.97
N THR A 195 7.03 -6.65 15.99
CA THR A 195 7.75 -6.95 17.24
C THR A 195 8.97 -7.83 16.97
N LEU A 196 10.15 -7.43 17.45
CA LEU A 196 11.37 -8.23 17.43
C LEU A 196 11.38 -9.17 18.64
N ALA A 197 11.56 -10.46 18.37
CA ALA A 197 11.69 -11.46 19.42
C ALA A 197 12.75 -12.48 19.03
N SER A 198 13.61 -12.84 20.00
CA SER A 198 14.63 -13.86 19.83
C SER A 198 14.21 -15.15 20.53
N GLY A 199 14.56 -16.30 19.94
CA GLY A 199 14.35 -17.62 20.55
C GLY A 199 12.97 -18.26 20.35
N THR A 200 11.88 -17.53 20.17
CA THR A 200 10.54 -18.11 19.99
C THR A 200 10.17 -18.35 18.51
N LYS A 201 9.25 -19.30 18.25
CA LYS A 201 8.68 -19.52 16.90
C LYS A 201 7.49 -18.60 16.59
N PHE A 202 6.83 -18.10 17.65
CA PHE A 202 5.62 -17.29 17.56
C PHE A 202 5.80 -15.96 18.30
N CYS A 203 5.12 -14.93 17.82
CA CYS A 203 5.12 -13.61 18.44
C CYS A 203 4.32 -13.65 19.75
N THR A 204 4.92 -13.20 20.84
CA THR A 204 4.27 -13.11 22.16
C THR A 204 3.19 -12.03 22.23
N ASN A 205 3.19 -11.07 21.30
CA ASN A 205 2.22 -9.98 21.25
C ASN A 205 0.95 -10.37 20.48
N CYS A 206 1.09 -11.03 19.32
CA CYS A 206 -0.06 -11.31 18.44
C CYS A 206 -0.21 -12.77 17.98
N GLY A 207 0.59 -13.69 18.53
CA GLY A 207 0.53 -15.13 18.23
C GLY A 207 0.98 -15.55 16.83
N SER A 208 1.33 -14.61 15.95
CA SER A 208 1.71 -14.90 14.56
C SER A 208 3.15 -15.42 14.45
N SER A 209 3.42 -16.26 13.45
CA SER A 209 4.76 -16.82 13.20
C SER A 209 5.81 -15.73 12.97
N LEU A 210 6.97 -15.87 13.62
CA LEU A 210 8.11 -14.96 13.43
C LEU A 210 8.95 -15.41 12.24
N ILE A 211 9.26 -14.47 11.34
CA ILE A 211 10.09 -14.71 10.17
C ILE A 211 11.50 -14.14 10.37
N ARG A 212 12.48 -14.83 9.79
CA ARG A 212 13.85 -14.32 9.72
C ARG A 212 13.93 -13.31 8.57
N LYS A 213 14.52 -12.15 8.85
CA LYS A 213 14.94 -11.23 7.78
C LYS A 213 16.21 -11.84 7.19
N ASN A 214 16.08 -12.44 6.01
CA ASN A 214 17.22 -12.92 5.24
C ASN A 214 17.90 -11.75 4.53
#